data_AF-A0A7Y0S5Q2-F1
#
_entry.id   AF-A0A7Y0S5Q2-F1
#
_cell.length_a   1.000
_cell.length_b   1.000
_cell.length_c   1.000
_cell.angle_alpha   90.00
_cell.angle_beta   90.00
_cell.angle_gamma   90.00
#
_symmetry.space_group_name_H-M   'P 1'
#
loop_
_entity.id
_entity.type
_entity.pdbx_description
1 polymer ?
#
loop_
_entity_poly.entity_id
_entity_poly.type
_entity_poly.pdbx_seq_one_letter_code
_entity_poly.pdbx_strand_id
1 'polypeptide(L)' 'YELDAQYITKLFHTIIEDSVLLQQSYLQNLVNPQQSRKPLARVAFLGAKGSYSHLASREYFSRKNTELIERNCEHFK' A
#
# COMPACT_ATOMS: atom_id res chain seq x y z
N TYR A 1 11.13 -28.94 -34.45
CA TYR A 1 10.51 -27.81 -33.75
C TYR A 1 11.60 -26.79 -33.48
N GLU A 2 11.72 -25.77 -34.32
CA GLU A 2 12.61 -24.63 -34.05
C GLU A 2 11.77 -23.51 -33.42
N LEU A 3 12.28 -22.94 -32.33
CA LEU A 3 11.66 -21.79 -31.68
C LEU A 3 11.89 -20.55 -32.55
N ASP A 4 10.83 -19.82 -32.83
CA ASP A 4 10.87 -18.58 -33.61
C ASP A 4 11.77 -17.53 -32.93
N ALA A 5 12.70 -16.95 -33.70
CA ALA A 5 13.63 -15.93 -33.22
C ALA A 5 12.90 -14.69 -32.67
N GLN A 6 11.73 -14.33 -33.25
CA GLN A 6 10.93 -13.22 -32.75
C GLN A 6 10.36 -13.54 -31.36
N TYR A 7 9.89 -14.77 -31.15
CA TYR A 7 9.40 -15.24 -29.86
C TYR A 7 10.50 -15.21 -28.79
N ILE A 8 11.70 -15.71 -29.12
CA ILE A 8 12.86 -15.70 -28.21
C ILE A 8 13.21 -14.26 -27.80
N THR A 9 13.25 -13.34 -28.77
CA THR A 9 13.56 -11.92 -28.52
C THR A 9 12.53 -11.28 -27.60
N LYS A 10 11.24 -11.52 -27.87
CA LYS A 10 10.15 -11.01 -27.04
C LYS A 10 10.26 -11.53 -25.61
N LEU A 11 10.58 -12.82 -25.44
CA LEU A 11 10.73 -13.43 -24.12
C LEU A 11 11.85 -12.75 -23.31
N PHE A 12 13.02 -12.52 -23.92
CA PHE A 12 14.11 -11.81 -23.24
C PHE A 12 13.73 -10.38 -22.88
N HIS A 13 13.04 -9.66 -23.77
CA HIS A 13 12.56 -8.31 -23.46
C HIS A 13 11.61 -8.31 -22.25
N THR A 14 10.66 -9.25 -22.20
CA THR A 14 9.74 -9.39 -21.06
C THR A 14 10.48 -9.69 -19.77
N ILE A 15 11.44 -10.61 -19.78
CA ILE A 15 12.24 -10.96 -18.59
C ILE A 15 13.04 -9.74 -18.10
N ILE A 16 13.66 -8.99 -19.02
CA ILE A 16 14.46 -7.81 -18.68
C ILE A 16 13.57 -6.71 -18.11
N GLU A 17 12.42 -6.44 -18.73
CA GLU A 17 11.46 -5.43 -18.27
C GLU A 17 10.96 -5.74 -16.85
N ASP A 18 10.54 -6.98 -16.60
CA ASP A 18 10.09 -7.41 -15.28
C ASP A 18 11.22 -7.31 -14.24
N SER A 19 12.44 -7.71 -14.61
CA SER A 19 13.61 -7.59 -13.74
C SER A 19 13.92 -6.13 -13.36
N VAL A 20 13.83 -5.21 -14.31
CA VAL A 20 14.05 -3.78 -14.08
C VAL A 20 12.96 -3.20 -13.16
N LEU A 21 11.69 -3.54 -13.39
CA LEU A 21 10.59 -3.11 -12.53
C LEU A 21 10.76 -3.61 -11.10
N LEU A 22 11.15 -4.88 -10.92
CA LEU A 22 11.40 -5.45 -9.61
C LEU A 22 12.55 -4.75 -8.88
N GLN A 23 13.67 -4.50 -9.58
CA GLN A 23 14.81 -3.77 -9.03
C GLN A 23 14.44 -2.33 -8.65
N GLN A 24 13.66 -1.63 -9.48
CA GLN A 24 13.16 -0.30 -9.18
C GLN A 24 12.29 -0.29 -7.92
N SER A 25 11.38 -1.26 -7.78
CA SER A 25 10.55 -1.39 -6.57
C SER A 25 11.40 -1.62 -5.31
N TYR A 26 12.43 -2.46 -5.42
CA TYR A 26 13.34 -2.75 -4.33
C TYR A 26 14.14 -1.50 -3.91
N LEU A 27 14.70 -0.78 -4.89
CA LEU A 27 15.42 0.47 -4.63
C LEU A 27 14.51 1.57 -4.08
N GLN A 28 13.29 1.71 -4.60
CA GLN A 28 12.28 2.62 -4.05
C GLN A 28 12.01 2.31 -2.57
N ASN A 29 11.91 1.03 -2.22
CA ASN A 29 11.69 0.63 -0.84
C ASN A 29 12.87 0.97 0.08
N LEU A 30 14.11 0.90 -0.43
CA LEU A 30 15.34 1.25 0.30
C LEU A 30 15.53 2.76 0.45
N VAL A 31 15.28 3.54 -0.59
CA VAL A 31 15.49 4.99 -0.63
C VAL A 31 14.34 5.75 0.05
N ASN A 32 13.12 5.18 0.01
CA ASN A 32 11.93 5.76 0.63
C ASN A 32 11.35 4.85 1.74
N PRO A 33 12.11 4.53 2.81
CA PRO A 33 11.67 3.62 3.86
C PRO A 33 10.43 4.12 4.62
N GLN A 34 10.18 5.43 4.64
CA GLN A 34 8.96 6.04 5.18
C GLN A 34 7.73 5.83 4.29
N GLN A 35 7.93 5.60 3.00
CA GLN A 35 6.90 5.42 1.96
C GLN A 35 6.56 3.95 1.74
N SER A 36 7.51 3.04 2.02
CA SER A 36 7.28 1.59 2.21
C SER A 36 6.41 1.28 3.44
N ARG A 37 6.39 2.19 4.42
CA ARG A 37 5.48 2.13 5.56
C ARG A 37 4.07 2.49 5.07
N LYS A 38 3.08 1.68 5.43
CA LYS A 38 1.67 2.02 5.21
C LYS A 38 1.46 3.44 5.76
N PRO A 39 0.93 4.40 4.98
CA PRO A 39 0.64 5.74 5.49
C PRO A 39 -0.11 5.64 6.81
N LEU A 40 0.30 6.43 7.80
CA LEU A 40 -0.29 6.41 9.13
C LEU A 40 -1.42 7.43 9.18
N ALA A 41 -2.66 6.96 9.32
CA ALA A 41 -3.81 7.80 9.57
C ALA A 41 -4.09 7.88 11.07
N ARG A 42 -4.28 9.09 11.59
CA ARG A 42 -4.70 9.33 12.97
C ARG A 42 -6.12 9.87 12.95
N VAL A 43 -7.05 9.15 13.56
CA VAL A 43 -8.44 9.57 13.64
C VAL A 43 -8.90 9.65 15.08
N ALA A 44 -9.39 10.83 15.43
CA ALA A 44 -10.12 11.05 16.65
C ALA A 44 -11.62 10.97 16.36
N PHE A 45 -12.37 10.21 17.15
CA PHE A 45 -13.82 10.12 17.03
C PHE A 45 -14.48 10.38 18.39
N LEU A 46 -15.65 11.00 18.35
CA LEU A 46 -16.46 11.26 19.54
C LEU A 46 -17.24 10.00 19.92
N GLY A 47 -17.18 9.63 21.21
CA GLY A 47 -17.90 8.48 21.77
C GLY A 47 -17.03 7.23 21.97
N ALA A 48 -17.66 6.17 22.46
CA ALA A 48 -16.99 4.92 22.82
C ALA A 48 -16.61 4.08 21.59
N LYS A 49 -15.70 3.12 21.76
CA LYS A 49 -15.44 2.07 20.76
C LYS A 49 -16.75 1.33 20.44
N GLY A 50 -17.02 1.14 19.16
CA GLY A 50 -18.29 0.59 18.66
C GLY A 50 -19.35 1.64 18.33
N SER A 51 -19.10 2.92 18.61
CA SER A 51 -19.96 4.00 18.10
C SER A 51 -19.96 4.03 16.57
N TYR A 52 -20.96 4.68 15.98
CA TYR A 52 -21.03 4.84 14.53
C TYR A 52 -19.77 5.51 13.95
N SER A 53 -19.25 6.54 14.62
CA SER A 53 -18.04 7.25 14.20
C SER A 53 -16.78 6.36 14.25
N HIS A 54 -16.69 5.46 15.23
CA HIS A 54 -15.64 4.45 15.31
C HIS A 54 -15.74 3.46 14.14
N LEU A 55 -16.92 2.87 13.92
CA LEU A 55 -17.13 1.86 12.88
C LEU A 55 -16.95 2.44 11.47
N ALA A 56 -17.49 3.64 11.21
CA ALA A 56 -17.38 4.31 9.93
C ALA A 56 -15.92 4.68 9.60
N SER A 57 -15.15 5.16 10.59
CA SER A 57 -13.72 5.42 10.43
C SER A 57 -12.97 4.14 10.07
N ARG A 58 -13.21 3.06 10.84
CA ARG A 58 -12.54 1.78 10.62
C ARG A 58 -12.88 1.18 9.25
N GLU A 59 -14.14 1.25 8.83
CA GLU A 59 -14.56 0.76 7.51
C GLU A 59 -13.89 1.55 6.38
N TYR A 60 -13.85 2.89 6.47
CA TYR A 60 -13.21 3.74 5.47
C TYR A 60 -11.73 3.40 5.29
N PHE A 61 -10.98 3.23 6.38
CA PHE A 61 -9.55 2.91 6.33
C PHE A 61 -9.24 1.43 6.07
N SER A 62 -10.17 0.51 6.33
CA SER A 62 -10.00 -0.92 6.00
C SER A 62 -9.78 -1.17 4.51
N ARG A 63 -10.32 -0.28 3.65
CA ARG A 63 -10.20 -0.34 2.19
C ARG A 63 -8.92 0.34 1.67
N LYS A 64 -8.09 0.88 2.57
CA LYS A 64 -6.87 1.62 2.25
C LYS A 64 -5.66 0.84 2.76
N ASN A 65 -4.53 0.88 2.05
CA ASN A 65 -3.27 0.34 2.54
C ASN A 65 -2.64 1.29 3.58
N THR A 66 -3.36 1.56 4.67
CA THR A 66 -3.07 2.61 5.65
C THR A 66 -3.11 2.00 7.05
N GLU A 67 -2.17 2.37 7.90
CA GLU A 67 -2.17 2.00 9.31
C GLU A 67 -3.02 3.02 10.08
N LEU A 68 -4.04 2.57 10.81
CA LEU A 68 -4.97 3.45 11.52
C LEU A 68 -4.66 3.49 13.01
N ILE A 69 -4.38 4.69 13.54
CA ILE A 69 -4.34 4.97 14.97
C ILE A 69 -5.65 5.64 15.37
N GLU A 70 -6.41 4.92 16.17
CA GLU A 70 -7.69 5.37 16.72
C GLU A 70 -7.49 6.11 18.05
N ARG A 71 -8.21 7.22 18.21
CA ARG A 71 -8.30 7.98 19.47
C ARG A 71 -9.78 8.20 19.80
N ASN A 72 -10.24 7.62 20.90
CA ASN A 72 -11.56 7.93 21.43
C ASN A 72 -11.49 9.27 22.19
N CYS A 73 -12.51 10.10 21.99
CA CYS A 73 -12.62 11.41 22.64
C CYS A 73 -14.00 11.56 23.27
N GLU A 74 -14.04 12.14 24.47
CA GLU A 74 -15.27 12.60 25.13
C GLU A 74 -15.66 14.02 24.65
N HIS A 75 -14.68 14.76 24.11
CA HIS A 75 -14.83 16.06 23.49
C HIS A 75 -13.65 16.33 22.55
N PHE A 76 -13.89 17.11 21.49
CA PHE A 76 -12.81 17.69 20.68
C PHE A 76 -12.53 19.09 21.24
N LYS A 77 -11.39 19.25 21.93
CA LYS A 77 -10.85 20.55 22.34
C LYS A 77 -9.64 20.87 21.49
#